data_AF-A0A380VFD0-F1
#
_entry.id   AF-A0A380VFD0-F1
#
_cell.length_a   1.000
_cell.length_b   1.000
_cell.length_c   1.000
_cell.angle_alpha   90.00
_cell.angle_beta   90.00
_cell.angle_gamma   90.00
#
_symmetry.space_group_name_H-M   'P 1'
#
loop_
_entity.id
_entity.type
_entity.pdbx_description
1 polymer ?
#
loop_
_entity_poly.entity_id
_entity_poly.type
_entity_poly.pdbx_seq_one_letter_code
_entity_poly.pdbx_strand_id
1 'polypeptide(L)' 'MNKIFKCKYDVTSGVTKVVSELATNQQLASQTTRSTPPLHG' A
#
# COMPACT_ATOMS: atom_id res chain seq x y z
N MET A 1 9.14 10.47 2.27
CA MET A 1 8.79 9.14 1.74
C MET A 1 7.63 8.63 2.57
N ASN A 2 6.44 8.52 2.00
CA ASN A 2 5.31 7.95 2.74
C ASN A 2 5.44 6.42 2.70
N LYS A 3 5.11 5.81 3.83
CA LYS A 3 5.13 4.36 4.04
C LYS A 3 3.72 3.93 4.39
N ILE A 4 3.27 2.83 3.81
CA ILE A 4 1.99 2.22 4.13
C ILE A 4 2.26 0.97 4.94
N PHE A 5 1.68 0.92 6.13
CA PHE A 5 1.78 -0.22 7.02
C PHE A 5 0.44 -0.92 7.16
N LYS A 6 0.49 -2.25 7.26
CA LYS A 6 -0.62 -3.04 7.76
C LYS A 6 -0.55 -3.01 9.28
N CYS A 7 -1.62 -2.56 9.91
CA CYS A 7 -1.75 -2.55 11.36
C CYS A 7 -2.86 -3.50 11.80
N LYS A 8 -2.75 -4.03 13.02
CA LYS A 8 -3.82 -4.74 13.73
C LYS A 8 -4.21 -3.91 14.94
N TYR A 9 -5.51 -3.67 15.10
CA TYR A 9 -6.07 -3.11 16.31
C TYR A 9 -6.49 -4.24 17.24
N ASP A 10 -6.04 -4.18 18.49
CA ASP A 10 -6.45 -5.08 19.55
C ASP A 10 -7.52 -4.38 20.39
N VAL A 11 -8.76 -4.84 20.28
CA VAL A 11 -9.93 -4.20 20.92
C VAL A 11 -9.87 -4.32 22.44
N THR A 12 -9.34 -5.43 22.95
CA THR A 12 -9.27 -5.70 24.40
C THR A 12 -8.30 -4.75 25.11
N SER A 13 -7.15 -4.49 24.49
CA SER A 13 -6.11 -3.60 25.03
C SER A 13 -6.19 -2.16 24.52
N GLY A 14 -7.00 -1.91 23.47
CA GLY A 14 -7.09 -0.59 22.82
C GLY A 14 -5.81 -0.20 22.06
N VAL A 15 -4.92 -1.15 21.79
CA VAL A 15 -3.59 -0.90 21.20
C VAL A 15 -3.60 -1.20 19.70
N THR A 16 -2.97 -0.32 18.93
CA THR A 16 -2.65 -0.59 17.52
C THR A 16 -1.20 -1.06 17.40
N LYS A 17 -0.97 -2.18 16.70
CA LYS A 17 0.37 -2.71 16.42
C LYS A 17 0.59 -2.77 14.91
N VAL A 18 1.79 -2.37 14.48
CA VAL A 18 2.24 -2.59 13.10
C VAL A 18 2.55 -4.07 12.92
N VAL A 19 2.00 -4.67 11.86
CA VAL A 19 2.18 -6.09 11.55
C VAL A 19 3.14 -6.28 10.39
N SER A 20 3.10 -5.40 9.39
CA SER A 20 4.01 -5.43 8.24
C SER A 20 4.03 -4.10 7.47
N GLU A 21 5.12 -3.85 6.74
CA GLU A 21 5.20 -2.80 5.73
C GLU A 21 4.62 -3.32 4.41
N LEU A 22 3.65 -2.59 3.83
CA LEU A 22 2.97 -3.01 2.59
C LEU A 22 3.61 -2.39 1.35
N ALA A 23 3.96 -1.11 1.44
CA ALA A 23 4.55 -0.40 0.32
C ALA A 23 5.24 0.88 0.78
N THR A 24 6.25 1.27 0.02
CA THR A 24 6.79 2.64 0.03
C THR A 24 6.25 3.43 -1.17
N ASN A 25 6.32 4.77 -1.11
CA ASN A 25 5.96 5.64 -2.24
C ASN A 25 6.56 5.20 -3.60
N GLN A 26 7.74 4.57 -3.59
CA GLN A 26 8.41 4.11 -4.82
C GLN A 26 7.70 2.91 -5.46
N GLN A 27 7.09 2.01 -4.67
CA GLN A 27 6.34 0.85 -5.17
C GLN A 27 4.89 1.19 -5.56
N LEU A 28 4.30 2.22 -4.95
CA LEU A 28 2.97 2.72 -5.34
C LEU A 28 3.04 3.49 -6.67
N ALA A 29 4.11 4.26 -6.87
CA ALA A 29 4.34 4.99 -8.13
C ALA A 29 4.49 4.05 -9.34
N SER A 30 5.05 2.85 -9.16
CA SER A 30 5.21 1.87 -10.25
C SER A 30 3.93 1.10 -10.62
N GLN A 31 2.88 1.13 -9.80
CA GLN A 31 1.60 0.48 -10.14
C GLN A 31 0.66 1.38 -10.98
N THR A 32 0.96 2.67 -11.10
CA THR A 32 0.14 3.65 -11.86
C THR A 32 0.32 3.54 -13.39
N THR A 33 1.19 2.67 -13.91
CA THR A 33 1.41 2.51 -15.36
C THR A 33 0.57 1.42 -16.03
N ARG A 34 -0.36 0.76 -15.33
CA ARG A 34 -1.27 -0.21 -15.97
C ARG A 34 -2.51 0.50 -16.54
N SER A 35 -2.28 1.47 -17.41
CA SER A 35 -3.32 2.14 -18.21
C SER A 35 -3.38 1.49 -19.58
N THR A 36 -4.54 0.90 -19.91
CA THR A 36 -5.11 0.70 -21.26
C THR A 36 -4.24 0.04 -22.35
N PRO A 37 -4.70 -1.08 -22.96
CA PRO A 37 -3.99 -1.66 -24.11
C PRO A 37 -3.92 -0.63 -25.26
N PRO A 38 -2.82 -0.61 -26.04
CA PRO A 38 -2.71 0.30 -27.17
C PRO A 38 -3.76 -0.10 -28.22
N LEU A 39 -4.72 0.78 -28.49
CA LEU A 39 -5.52 0.71 -29.71
C LEU A 39 -4.56 0.98 -30.87
N HIS A 40 -4.13 -0.08 -31.55
CA HIS A 40 -3.47 0.04 -32.86
C HIS A 40 -4.53 0.52 -33.87
N GLY A 41 -4.30 1.71 -34.42
CA GLY A 41 -4.92 2.20 -35.66
C GLY A 41 -3.89 2.21 -36.78
#